data_AF-A0A090WZ36-F1
#
_entry.id   AF-A0A090WZ36-F1
#
_cell.length_a   1.000
_cell.length_b   1.000
_cell.length_c   1.000
_cell.angle_alpha   90.00
_cell.angle_beta   90.00
_cell.angle_gamma   90.00
#
_symmetry.space_group_name_H-M   'P 1'
#
loop_
_entity.id
_entity.type
_entity.pdbx_description
1 polymer ?
#
loop_
_entity_poly.entity_id
_entity_poly.type
_entity_poly.pdbx_seq_one_letter_code
_entity_poly.pdbx_strand_id
1 'polypeptide(L)'
;MDLNVDVLKKVKNNFHVNLELKDKNGNLISKNKYMLLIGNHTAAAKEFKAMGNEIRQRNATYKYSNYNQFFDKLTGENGEVYESETDTIIARGFKTKN
;
A
#
# COMPACT_ATOMS: atom_id res chain seq x y z
N MET A 1 -24.61 -3.76 -23.88
CA MET A 1 -25.51 -3.12 -22.89
C MET A 1 -24.96 -1.73 -22.67
N ASP A 2 -25.53 -0.72 -23.34
CA ASP A 2 -25.16 0.68 -23.13
C ASP A 2 -26.03 1.26 -22.03
N LEU A 3 -25.41 1.61 -20.91
CA LEU A 3 -26.08 2.19 -19.75
C LEU A 3 -25.87 3.71 -19.76
N ASN A 4 -26.81 4.45 -20.35
CA ASN A 4 -26.78 5.90 -20.37
C ASN A 4 -27.67 6.46 -19.25
N VAL A 5 -27.10 6.66 -18.05
CA VAL A 5 -27.81 7.21 -16.90
C VAL A 5 -27.10 8.49 -16.44
N ASP A 6 -27.83 9.60 -16.42
CA ASP A 6 -27.34 10.92 -16.02
C ASP A 6 -27.26 11.04 -14.47
N VAL A 7 -26.45 10.17 -13.85
CA VAL A 7 -26.25 10.08 -12.38
C VAL A 7 -25.51 11.32 -11.85
N LEU A 8 -24.66 11.92 -12.67
CA LEU A 8 -23.74 13.00 -12.28
C LEU A 8 -24.45 14.31 -11.93
N LYS A 9 -25.64 14.59 -12.48
CA LYS A 9 -26.39 15.81 -12.14
C LYS A 9 -27.07 15.76 -10.77
N LYS A 10 -27.28 14.58 -10.20
CA LYS A 10 -28.09 14.39 -8.98
C LYS A 10 -27.27 14.09 -7.74
N VAL A 11 -25.97 13.87 -7.88
CA VAL A 11 -25.15 13.28 -6.83
C VAL A 11 -23.87 14.10 -6.63
N LYS A 12 -23.66 14.62 -5.42
CA LYS A 12 -22.50 15.44 -5.09
C LYS A 12 -21.23 14.62 -4.80
N ASN A 13 -21.32 13.58 -3.97
CA ASN A 13 -20.13 12.92 -3.41
C ASN A 13 -20.13 11.38 -3.58
N ASN A 14 -21.28 10.72 -3.40
CA ASN A 14 -21.40 9.27 -3.54
C ASN A 14 -22.82 8.86 -3.94
N PHE A 15 -22.95 7.72 -4.59
CA PHE A 15 -24.24 7.09 -4.89
C PHE A 15 -24.21 5.60 -4.60
N HIS A 16 -25.39 5.01 -4.49
CA HIS A 16 -25.54 3.59 -4.26
C HIS A 16 -26.15 2.91 -5.48
N VAL A 17 -25.61 1.75 -5.83
CA VAL A 17 -26.12 0.88 -6.90
C VAL A 17 -26.59 -0.42 -6.26
N ASN A 18 -27.86 -0.75 -6.46
CA ASN A 18 -28.39 -2.07 -6.11
C ASN A 18 -28.32 -2.95 -7.36
N LEU A 19 -27.62 -4.07 -7.27
CA LEU A 19 -27.47 -5.04 -8.35
C LEU A 19 -28.22 -6.31 -7.98
N GLU A 20 -29.10 -6.76 -8.86
CA GLU A 20 -29.82 -8.03 -8.74
C GLU A 20 -29.46 -8.94 -9.91
N LEU A 21 -29.04 -10.16 -9.62
CA LEU A 21 -28.80 -11.21 -10.60
C LEU A 21 -29.98 -12.18 -10.54
N LYS A 22 -30.60 -12.45 -11.70
CA LYS A 22 -31.74 -13.38 -11.82
C LYS A 22 -31.41 -14.50 -12.80
N ASP A 23 -32.01 -15.68 -12.59
CA ASP A 23 -31.93 -16.79 -13.53
C ASP A 23 -32.83 -16.56 -14.76
N LYS A 24 -32.79 -17.51 -15.71
CA LYS A 24 -33.63 -17.49 -16.92
C LYS A 24 -35.15 -17.50 -16.66
N ASN A 25 -35.56 -17.92 -15.47
CA ASN A 25 -36.95 -17.97 -15.03
C ASN A 25 -37.35 -16.73 -14.21
N GLY A 26 -36.42 -15.78 -14.01
CA GLY A 26 -36.63 -14.58 -13.22
C GLY A 26 -36.42 -14.74 -11.71
N ASN A 27 -35.98 -15.91 -11.24
CA ASN A 27 -35.69 -16.13 -9.83
C ASN A 27 -34.43 -15.38 -9.42
N LEU A 28 -34.47 -14.68 -8.29
CA LEU A 28 -33.32 -13.94 -7.76
C LEU A 28 -32.23 -14.91 -7.28
N ILE A 29 -31.05 -14.81 -7.88
CA ILE A 29 -29.85 -15.57 -7.51
C ILE A 29 -28.99 -14.78 -6.51
N SER A 30 -28.88 -13.46 -6.69
CA SER A 30 -28.02 -12.62 -5.85
C SER A 30 -28.50 -11.17 -5.81
N LYS A 31 -28.28 -10.50 -4.67
CA LYS A 31 -28.56 -9.08 -4.48
C LYS A 31 -27.41 -8.40 -3.74
N ASN A 32 -26.81 -7.40 -4.37
CA ASN A 32 -25.68 -6.64 -3.82
C ASN A 32 -26.00 -5.15 -3.82
N LYS A 33 -25.47 -4.44 -2.83
CA LYS A 33 -25.54 -2.98 -2.75
C LYS A 33 -24.12 -2.43 -2.72
N TYR A 34 -23.76 -1.68 -3.74
CA TYR A 34 -22.46 -1.02 -3.87
C TYR A 34 -22.60 0.47 -3.58
N MET A 35 -21.65 1.03 -2.83
CA MET A 35 -21.48 2.47 -2.72
C MET A 35 -20.34 2.88 -3.66
N LEU A 36 -20.61 3.81 -4.56
CA LEU A 36 -19.65 4.35 -5.50
C LEU A 36 -19.38 5.82 -5.16
N LEU A 37 -18.10 6.18 -5.10
CA LEU A 37 -17.65 7.55 -4.87
C LEU A 37 -17.51 8.27 -6.21
N ILE A 38 -17.96 9.53 -6.27
CA ILE A 38 -17.71 10.41 -7.41
C ILE A 38 -16.47 11.23 -7.08
N GLY A 39 -15.38 10.98 -7.80
CA GLY A 39 -14.08 11.60 -7.53
C GLY A 39 -13.56 12.41 -8.71
N ASN A 40 -12.74 13.43 -8.42
CA ASN A 40 -11.91 14.08 -9.43
C ASN A 40 -10.64 13.25 -9.63
N HIS A 41 -10.54 12.57 -10.78
CA HIS A 41 -9.43 11.70 -11.11
C HIS A 41 -8.06 12.40 -11.00
N THR A 42 -7.96 13.63 -11.49
CA THR A 42 -6.71 14.40 -11.48
C THR A 42 -6.27 14.75 -10.06
N ALA A 43 -7.21 15.14 -9.20
CA ALA A 43 -6.92 15.43 -7.79
C ALA A 43 -6.48 14.17 -7.04
N ALA A 44 -7.21 13.06 -7.21
CA ALA A 44 -6.86 11.79 -6.58
C ALA A 44 -5.49 11.26 -7.05
N ALA A 45 -5.20 11.33 -8.35
CA ALA A 45 -3.91 10.91 -8.89
C ALA A 45 -2.73 11.71 -8.30
N LYS A 46 -2.92 13.02 -8.05
CA LYS A 46 -1.91 13.87 -7.40
C LYS A 46 -1.65 13.40 -5.97
N GLU A 47 -2.69 13.09 -5.22
CA GLU A 47 -2.60 12.59 -3.84
C GLU A 47 -1.92 11.22 -3.77
N PHE A 48 -2.32 10.27 -4.63
CA PHE A 48 -1.67 8.96 -4.73
C PHE A 48 -0.19 9.08 -5.09
N LYS A 49 0.17 10.01 -5.97
CA LYS A 49 1.58 10.25 -6.31
C LYS A 49 2.36 10.79 -5.11
N ALA A 50 1.77 11.69 -4.32
CA ALA A 50 2.39 12.23 -3.11
C ALA A 50 2.62 11.12 -2.06
N MET A 51 1.59 10.32 -1.77
CA MET A 51 1.70 9.16 -0.87
C MET A 51 2.75 8.17 -1.35
N GLY A 52 2.79 7.87 -2.66
CA GLY A 52 3.79 6.98 -3.23
C GLY A 52 5.22 7.52 -3.11
N ASN A 53 5.41 8.84 -3.22
CA ASN A 53 6.71 9.47 -3.01
C ASN A 53 7.15 9.37 -1.55
N GLU A 54 6.24 9.59 -0.60
CA GLU A 54 6.50 9.48 0.83
C GLU A 54 6.94 8.06 1.21
N ILE A 55 6.20 7.03 0.75
CA ILE A 55 6.58 5.63 0.97
C ILE A 55 7.94 5.32 0.36
N ARG A 56 8.22 5.81 -0.85
CA ARG A 56 9.53 5.62 -1.50
C ARG A 56 10.66 6.30 -0.73
N GLN A 57 10.46 7.50 -0.20
CA GLN A 57 11.43 8.18 0.65
C GLN A 57 11.70 7.41 1.94
N ARG A 58 10.64 6.99 2.65
CA ARG A 58 10.75 6.16 3.85
C ARG A 58 11.52 4.85 3.58
N ASN A 59 11.23 4.19 2.46
CA ASN A 59 11.90 2.95 2.08
C ASN A 59 13.31 3.19 1.51
N ALA A 60 13.64 4.40 1.04
CA ALA A 60 15.00 4.74 0.64
C ALA A 60 15.93 4.89 1.85
N THR A 61 15.40 5.35 2.98
CA THR A 61 16.13 5.37 4.26
C THR A 61 16.53 3.97 4.71
N TYR A 62 15.67 2.97 4.48
CA TYR A 62 15.90 1.58 4.85
C TYR A 62 15.71 0.67 3.63
N LYS A 63 16.77 0.52 2.82
CA LYS A 63 16.78 -0.28 1.58
C LYS A 63 16.28 -1.71 1.82
N TYR A 64 15.89 -2.40 0.74
CA TYR A 64 15.47 -3.82 0.70
C TYR A 64 16.65 -4.76 1.09
N SER A 65 16.91 -4.79 2.40
CA SER A 65 17.76 -5.67 3.23
C SER A 65 17.90 -5.00 4.60
N ASN A 66 16.77 -4.51 5.15
CA ASN A 66 16.78 -3.71 6.37
C ASN A 66 17.27 -4.49 7.60
N TYR A 67 17.36 -5.83 7.54
CA TYR A 67 17.90 -6.62 8.63
C TYR A 67 19.38 -6.29 8.88
N ASN A 68 20.15 -5.96 7.83
CA ASN A 68 21.55 -5.57 7.95
C ASN A 68 21.73 -4.29 8.78
N GLN A 69 20.72 -3.40 8.82
CA GLN A 69 20.79 -2.16 9.59
C GLN A 69 21.00 -2.39 11.09
N PHE A 70 20.67 -3.58 11.60
CA PHE A 70 20.85 -3.90 13.00
C PHE A 70 22.26 -4.39 13.34
N PHE A 71 23.12 -4.59 12.34
CA PHE A 71 24.46 -5.16 12.49
C PHE A 71 25.53 -4.15 12.06
N ASP A 72 26.23 -3.56 13.02
CA ASP A 72 27.22 -2.49 12.80
C ASP A 72 28.31 -2.89 11.78
N LYS A 73 28.78 -4.14 11.84
CA LYS A 73 29.78 -4.69 10.91
C LYS A 73 29.30 -4.75 9.46
N LEU A 74 28.01 -5.03 9.23
CA LEU A 74 27.46 -5.13 7.87
C LEU A 74 27.14 -3.78 7.25
N THR A 75 26.87 -2.75 8.08
CA THR A 75 26.58 -1.40 7.59
C THR A 75 27.82 -0.51 7.52
N GLY A 76 28.86 -0.79 8.31
CA GLY A 76 30.01 0.09 8.47
C GLY A 76 29.69 1.41 9.18
N GLU A 77 28.47 1.59 9.72
CA GLU A 77 27.99 2.86 10.31
C GLU A 77 28.83 3.30 11.51
N ASN A 78 29.40 2.35 12.27
CA ASN A 78 30.21 2.63 13.47
C ASN A 78 31.71 2.47 13.23
N GLY A 79 32.16 2.45 11.96
CA GLY A 79 33.56 2.24 11.60
C GLY A 79 34.06 0.80 11.82
N GLU A 80 33.15 -0.15 12.10
CA GLU A 80 33.50 -1.57 12.18
C GLU A 80 33.60 -2.16 10.75
N VAL A 81 34.69 -2.85 10.47
CA VAL A 81 34.92 -3.57 9.20
C VAL A 81 34.49 -5.03 9.39
N TYR A 82 33.74 -5.57 8.43
CA TYR A 82 33.33 -6.98 8.42
C TYR A 82 34.39 -7.85 7.74
N GLU A 83 34.91 -8.83 8.50
CA GLU A 83 35.81 -9.87 8.00
C GLU A 83 35.06 -11.20 7.87
N SER A 84 34.78 -11.63 6.64
CA SER A 84 33.83 -12.72 6.37
C SER A 84 34.25 -14.09 6.91
N GLU A 85 35.54 -14.29 7.18
CA GLU A 85 36.07 -15.58 7.65
C GLU A 85 36.10 -15.72 9.18
N THR A 86 36.13 -14.60 9.90
CA THR A 86 36.39 -14.60 11.35
C THR A 86 35.28 -13.97 12.16
N ASP A 87 34.44 -13.13 11.54
CA ASP A 87 33.45 -12.36 12.28
C ASP A 87 32.15 -13.11 12.51
N THR A 88 31.74 -13.19 13.78
CA THR A 88 30.36 -13.50 14.14
C THR A 88 29.58 -12.19 14.20
N ILE A 89 28.53 -12.09 13.38
CA ILE A 89 27.73 -10.88 13.24
C ILE A 89 26.68 -10.84 14.36
N ILE A 90 26.77 -9.84 15.25
CA ILE A 90 25.85 -9.66 16.38
C ILE A 90 25.07 -8.37 16.21
N ALA A 91 23.74 -8.44 16.35
CA ALA A 91 22.89 -7.26 16.26
C ALA A 91 23.09 -6.33 17.46
N ARG A 92 23.02 -5.01 17.26
CA ARG A 92 23.24 -3.97 18.29
C ARG A 92 22.52 -4.23 19.61
N GLY A 93 21.29 -4.74 19.56
CA GLY A 93 20.47 -5.03 20.73
C GLY A 93 20.92 -6.24 21.57
N PHE A 94 21.88 -7.03 21.08
CA PHE A 94 22.37 -8.26 21.72
C PHE A 94 23.87 -8.18 22.08
N LYS A 95 24.53 -7.04 21.88
CA LYS A 95 25.89 -6.82 22.42
C LYS A 95 25.78 -6.81 23.96
N THR A 96 26.39 -7.78 24.64
CA THR A 96 26.49 -7.79 26.11
C THR A 96 27.16 -6.51 26.57
N LYS A 97 26.48 -5.74 27.43
CA LYS A 97 27.10 -4.59 28.11
C LYS A 97 28.12 -5.13 29.10
N ASN A 98 29.40 -5.01 28.75
CA ASN A 98 30.49 -5.09 29.72
C ASN A 98 30.61 -3.75 30.45
#